data_AF-A0A4Q3F1E4-F1
#
_entry.id   AF-A0A4Q3F1E4-F1
#
_cell.length_a   1.000
_cell.length_b   1.000
_cell.length_c   1.000
_cell.angle_alpha   90.00
_cell.angle_beta   90.00
_cell.angle_gamma   90.00
#
_symmetry.space_group_name_H-M   'P 1'
#
loop_
_entity.id
_entity.type
_entity.pdbx_description
1 polymer ?
#
loop_
_entity_poly.entity_id
_entity_poly.type
_entity_poly.pdbx_seq_one_letter_code
_entity_poly.pdbx_strand_id
1 'polypeptide(L)'
;MASELQICTRCIYDSKVSGISFDAQGVCNYCHVMDSLQEEYKTGTQEGIATFNKILEDIKAAGKGKQYDCVVGVSGGVDSSYMLHMAVKEWGLRPLAVHYDNTWNTAIATENIRKVLGKLKVDLYTLVVDNKETDDIFRSFFKAGVPELDGPTDIALAETLYRACDKYGIKYQLEGHSYKAEGISPLGVVYVDGKYISSIHKQFGKIKMKTFPNMPLTSFLKWTVFKRIKKIRPLWYIPYSKQMARDLLEREYGWQYYGGHHLENRMSAFNHSIYYPQRFDIDQRNNSLSAAVRSGDMKREDALAQYATPPVVEPELLNYFKKRLQLSDDEYATLMRAPKKYFWHYQTYKKTFELLRPLFYTLYKAHLVPKSFYLKYCFPLDMDKLKKTAA
;
A
#
# COMPACT_ATOMS: atom_id res chain seq x y z
N MET A 1 7.97 -8.03 35.93
CA MET A 1 8.95 -7.03 35.47
C MET A 1 8.62 -6.71 34.03
N ALA A 2 8.18 -5.49 33.72
CA ALA A 2 8.03 -5.09 32.32
C ALA A 2 9.42 -5.17 31.69
N SER A 3 9.61 -6.01 30.67
CA SER A 3 10.87 -6.06 29.95
C SER A 3 11.16 -4.65 29.41
N GLU A 4 12.36 -4.15 29.64
CA GLU A 4 12.81 -2.89 29.07
C GLU A 4 12.51 -2.85 27.56
N LEU A 5 11.92 -1.76 27.08
CA LEU A 5 11.59 -1.59 25.68
C LEU A 5 12.90 -1.48 24.88
N GLN A 6 13.30 -2.55 24.21
CA GLN A 6 14.48 -2.53 23.35
C GLN A 6 14.16 -1.79 22.05
N ILE A 7 14.91 -0.72 21.78
CA ILE A 7 14.80 0.08 20.55
C ILE A 7 16.03 -0.19 19.68
N CYS A 8 15.82 -0.34 18.37
CA CYS A 8 16.87 -0.51 17.39
C CYS A 8 17.92 0.61 17.49
N THR A 9 19.20 0.27 17.43
CA THR A 9 20.30 1.25 17.48
C THR A 9 20.41 2.09 16.20
N ARG A 10 19.88 1.61 15.06
CA ARG A 10 19.96 2.28 13.74
C ARG A 10 18.69 3.00 13.28
N CYS A 11 17.52 2.60 13.78
CA CYS A 11 16.24 3.23 13.44
C CYS A 11 15.40 3.41 14.71
N ILE A 12 14.09 3.60 14.59
CA ILE A 12 13.21 3.82 15.76
C ILE A 12 12.29 2.62 16.05
N TYR A 13 12.39 1.52 15.30
CA TYR A 13 11.66 0.30 15.60
C TYR A 13 12.04 -0.26 16.97
N ASP A 14 11.03 -0.68 17.73
CA ASP A 14 11.16 -1.23 19.07
C ASP A 14 10.66 -2.70 19.15
N SER A 15 10.84 -3.32 20.31
CA SER A 15 10.46 -4.72 20.55
C SER A 15 8.97 -5.02 20.43
N LYS A 16 8.07 -4.02 20.33
CA LYS A 16 6.64 -4.22 20.07
C LYS A 16 6.33 -4.42 18.58
N VAL A 17 7.25 -4.05 17.69
CA VAL A 17 7.06 -4.23 16.24
C VAL A 17 6.93 -5.73 15.92
N SER A 18 5.84 -6.09 15.24
CA SER A 18 5.57 -7.48 14.87
C SER A 18 6.75 -8.10 14.11
N GLY A 19 7.13 -9.32 14.48
CA GLY A 19 8.19 -10.06 13.79
C GLY A 19 9.59 -9.46 13.93
N ILE A 20 9.80 -8.48 14.82
CA ILE A 20 11.12 -7.91 15.05
C ILE A 20 12.04 -8.90 15.77
N SER A 21 13.32 -8.81 15.44
CA SER A 21 14.43 -9.42 16.17
C SER A 21 15.64 -8.50 16.08
N PHE A 22 16.51 -8.55 17.08
CA PHE A 22 17.73 -7.73 17.15
C PHE A 22 18.96 -8.62 17.08
N ASP A 23 20.02 -8.13 16.44
CA ASP A 23 21.35 -8.76 16.52
C ASP A 23 22.10 -8.35 17.80
N ALA A 24 23.34 -8.82 17.95
CA ALA A 24 24.19 -8.54 19.10
C ALA A 24 24.57 -7.05 19.23
N GLN A 25 24.43 -6.25 18.17
CA GLN A 25 24.67 -4.81 18.15
C GLN A 25 23.37 -4.00 18.37
N GLY A 26 22.25 -4.69 18.63
CA GLY A 26 20.94 -4.08 18.82
C GLY A 26 20.31 -3.55 17.52
N VAL A 27 20.78 -3.98 16.34
CA VAL A 27 20.19 -3.60 15.05
C VAL A 27 19.08 -4.59 14.69
N CYS A 28 17.91 -4.05 14.33
CA CYS A 28 16.75 -4.88 14.01
C CYS A 28 16.86 -5.55 12.64
N ASN A 29 16.23 -6.72 12.47
CA ASN A 29 16.13 -7.45 11.21
C ASN A 29 15.58 -6.60 10.04
N TYR A 30 14.68 -5.66 10.28
CA TYR A 30 14.15 -4.78 9.22
C TYR A 30 15.20 -3.82 8.64
N CYS A 31 16.19 -3.43 9.43
CA CYS A 31 17.34 -2.67 8.94
C CYS A 31 18.19 -3.53 7.99
N HIS A 32 18.49 -4.78 8.37
CA HIS A 32 19.22 -5.74 7.53
C HIS A 32 18.49 -6.04 6.22
N VAL A 33 17.16 -6.09 6.23
CA VAL A 33 16.36 -6.23 5.00
C VAL A 33 16.52 -5.01 4.09
N MET A 34 16.57 -3.78 4.62
CA MET A 34 16.83 -2.60 3.79
C MET A 34 18.21 -2.66 3.12
N ASP A 35 19.23 -3.10 3.85
CA ASP A 35 20.59 -3.22 3.30
C ASP A 35 20.63 -4.26 2.18
N SER A 36 19.96 -5.40 2.40
CA SER A 36 19.82 -6.46 1.41
C SER A 36 19.11 -5.98 0.14
N LEU A 37 18.07 -5.14 0.27
CA LEU A 37 17.39 -4.55 -0.89
C LEU A 37 18.27 -3.52 -1.60
N GLN A 38 19.01 -2.68 -0.86
CA GLN A 38 19.94 -1.72 -1.45
C GLN A 38 21.03 -2.42 -2.26
N GLU A 39 21.52 -3.55 -1.78
CA GLU A 39 22.50 -4.36 -2.48
C GLU A 39 21.89 -5.11 -3.68
N GLU A 40 20.68 -5.67 -3.53
CA GLU A 40 19.97 -6.40 -4.59
C GLU A 40 19.58 -5.50 -5.78
N TYR A 41 19.08 -4.29 -5.51
CA TYR A 41 18.56 -3.39 -6.56
C TYR A 41 19.54 -2.29 -6.96
N LYS A 42 20.65 -2.15 -6.23
CA LYS A 42 21.68 -1.11 -6.46
C LYS A 42 21.05 0.28 -6.60
N THR A 43 20.07 0.56 -5.75
CA THR A 43 19.18 1.72 -5.87
C THR A 43 19.95 3.03 -5.88
N GLY A 44 19.75 3.82 -6.93
CA GLY A 44 20.40 5.13 -7.10
C GLY A 44 21.82 5.08 -7.64
N THR A 45 22.39 3.90 -7.91
CA THR A 45 23.70 3.78 -8.58
C THR A 45 23.54 3.66 -10.09
N GLN A 46 24.65 3.83 -10.83
CA GLN A 46 24.65 3.63 -12.28
C GLN A 46 24.21 2.21 -12.68
N GLU A 47 24.53 1.20 -11.88
CA GLU A 47 24.14 -0.20 -12.13
C GLU A 47 22.62 -0.41 -11.96
N GLY A 48 22.03 0.15 -10.90
CA GLY A 48 20.59 0.13 -10.69
C GLY A 48 19.85 0.84 -11.82
N ILE A 49 20.32 2.02 -12.22
CA ILE A 49 19.78 2.78 -13.35
C ILE A 49 19.92 2.00 -14.67
N ALA A 50 21.07 1.40 -14.94
CA ALA A 50 21.28 0.58 -16.14
C ALA A 50 20.34 -0.64 -16.18
N THR A 51 20.09 -1.26 -15.03
CA THR A 51 19.11 -2.36 -14.90
C THR A 51 17.70 -1.88 -15.22
N PHE A 52 17.32 -0.72 -14.71
CA PHE A 52 16.01 -0.13 -15.00
C PHE A 52 15.86 0.29 -16.46
N ASN A 53 16.91 0.80 -17.10
CA ASN A 53 16.88 1.16 -18.52
C ASN A 53 16.54 -0.05 -19.42
N LYS A 54 17.05 -1.24 -19.10
CA LYS A 54 16.65 -2.49 -19.81
C LYS A 54 15.15 -2.77 -19.65
N ILE A 55 14.59 -2.54 -18.45
CA ILE A 55 13.15 -2.70 -18.21
C ILE A 55 12.35 -1.65 -19.01
N LEU A 56 12.86 -0.41 -19.14
CA LEU A 56 12.24 0.63 -19.97
C LEU A 56 12.23 0.24 -21.45
N GLU A 57 13.30 -0.35 -21.96
CA GLU A 57 13.36 -0.87 -23.34
C GLU A 57 12.31 -1.96 -23.57
N ASP A 58 12.16 -2.91 -22.64
CA ASP A 58 11.12 -3.93 -22.67
C ASP A 58 9.70 -3.33 -22.69
N ILE A 59 9.45 -2.31 -21.85
CA ILE A 59 8.16 -1.61 -21.80
C ILE A 59 7.86 -0.96 -23.16
N LYS A 60 8.82 -0.21 -23.70
CA LYS A 60 8.69 0.48 -25.00
C LYS A 60 8.47 -0.50 -26.15
N ALA A 61 9.21 -1.61 -26.15
CA ALA A 61 9.06 -2.67 -27.16
C ALA A 61 7.66 -3.29 -27.11
N ALA A 62 7.16 -3.63 -25.93
CA ALA A 62 5.82 -4.20 -25.74
C ALA A 62 4.67 -3.21 -26.05
N GLY A 63 4.96 -1.91 -25.97
CA GLY A 63 4.07 -0.81 -26.30
C GLY A 63 4.14 -0.33 -27.76
N LYS A 64 5.02 -0.89 -28.60
CA LYS A 64 5.16 -0.46 -30.00
C LYS A 64 3.84 -0.63 -30.76
N GLY A 65 3.41 0.43 -31.46
CA GLY A 65 2.15 0.44 -32.21
C GLY A 65 0.89 0.56 -31.35
N LYS A 66 1.01 0.74 -30.03
CA LYS A 66 -0.11 0.95 -29.11
C LYS A 66 -0.16 2.39 -28.62
N GLN A 67 -1.37 2.82 -28.26
CA GLN A 67 -1.60 4.12 -27.64
C GLN A 67 -0.81 4.26 -26.33
N TYR A 68 -0.85 3.23 -25.48
CA TYR A 68 -0.18 3.20 -24.18
C TYR A 68 0.85 2.08 -24.10
N ASP A 69 1.92 2.29 -23.35
CA ASP A 69 2.97 1.28 -23.09
C ASP A 69 2.95 0.76 -21.64
N CYS A 70 2.43 1.55 -20.69
CA CYS A 70 2.30 1.18 -19.29
C CYS A 70 1.03 1.75 -18.63
N VAL A 71 0.67 1.17 -17.49
CA VAL A 71 -0.35 1.70 -16.58
C VAL A 71 0.34 2.29 -15.35
N VAL A 72 -0.13 3.45 -14.89
CA VAL A 72 0.29 4.05 -13.61
C VAL A 72 -0.95 4.28 -12.76
N GLY A 73 -0.97 3.71 -11.56
CA GLY A 73 -2.04 3.96 -10.59
C GLY A 73 -1.90 5.35 -9.98
N VAL A 74 -2.98 6.14 -9.94
CA VAL A 74 -2.98 7.50 -9.38
C VAL A 74 -3.93 7.64 -8.21
N SER A 75 -3.47 8.31 -7.16
CA SER A 75 -4.26 8.63 -5.96
C SER A 75 -4.32 10.13 -5.65
N GLY A 76 -3.57 10.96 -6.38
CA GLY A 76 -3.33 12.36 -6.02
C GLY A 76 -2.22 12.56 -4.99
N GLY A 77 -1.67 11.45 -4.46
CA GLY A 77 -0.52 11.43 -3.59
C GLY A 77 0.80 11.78 -4.29
N VAL A 78 1.85 11.99 -3.50
CA VAL A 78 3.20 12.37 -3.97
C VAL A 78 3.77 11.31 -4.91
N ASP A 79 3.80 10.06 -4.45
CA ASP A 79 4.55 8.99 -5.11
C ASP A 79 3.98 8.67 -6.50
N SER A 80 2.65 8.58 -6.65
CA SER A 80 1.98 8.32 -7.93
C SER A 80 2.06 9.50 -8.91
N SER A 81 1.97 10.73 -8.40
CA SER A 81 2.10 11.95 -9.23
C SER A 81 3.52 12.10 -9.76
N TYR A 82 4.52 11.85 -8.92
CA TYR A 82 5.92 11.86 -9.33
C TYR A 82 6.21 10.74 -10.35
N MET A 83 5.65 9.55 -10.14
CA MET A 83 5.78 8.44 -11.10
C MET A 83 5.28 8.82 -12.51
N LEU A 84 4.17 9.56 -12.60
CA LEU A 84 3.69 10.07 -13.88
C LEU A 84 4.63 11.09 -14.51
N HIS A 85 5.16 12.03 -13.72
CA HIS A 85 6.17 12.97 -14.20
C HIS A 85 7.36 12.21 -14.81
N MET A 86 7.93 11.27 -14.06
CA MET A 86 9.08 10.49 -14.50
C MET A 86 8.78 9.68 -15.77
N ALA A 87 7.62 8.99 -15.81
CA ALA A 87 7.22 8.20 -16.96
C ALA A 87 7.15 9.04 -18.24
N VAL A 88 6.55 10.23 -18.18
CA VAL A 88 6.35 11.08 -19.36
C VAL A 88 7.59 11.89 -19.71
N LYS A 89 8.20 12.57 -18.74
CA LYS A 89 9.26 13.56 -18.96
C LYS A 89 10.64 12.96 -19.07
N GLU A 90 10.93 11.97 -18.24
CA GLU A 90 12.29 11.43 -18.12
C GLU A 90 12.45 10.12 -18.92
N TRP A 91 11.42 9.29 -18.97
CA TRP A 91 11.51 7.97 -19.61
C TRP A 91 10.90 7.92 -21.01
N GLY A 92 10.14 8.94 -21.41
CA GLY A 92 9.47 9.00 -22.71
C GLY A 92 8.46 7.87 -22.92
N LEU A 93 7.81 7.43 -21.84
CA LEU A 93 6.71 6.48 -21.86
C LEU A 93 5.37 7.18 -22.16
N ARG A 94 4.39 6.40 -22.57
CA ARG A 94 3.01 6.82 -22.83
C ARG A 94 2.07 6.12 -21.83
N PRO A 95 2.03 6.58 -20.56
CA PRO A 95 1.23 5.92 -19.54
C PRO A 95 -0.28 6.15 -19.77
N LEU A 96 -1.08 5.15 -19.42
CA LEU A 96 -2.48 5.36 -19.03
C LEU A 96 -2.54 5.55 -17.52
N ALA A 97 -3.03 6.70 -17.05
CA ALA A 97 -3.31 6.88 -15.63
C ALA A 97 -4.59 6.13 -15.25
N VAL A 98 -4.57 5.45 -14.12
CA VAL A 98 -5.69 4.64 -13.65
C VAL A 98 -6.03 4.98 -12.20
N HIS A 99 -7.28 5.37 -11.96
CA HIS A 99 -7.78 5.69 -10.63
C HIS A 99 -8.86 4.69 -10.20
N TYR A 100 -8.74 4.21 -8.97
CA TYR A 100 -9.80 3.51 -8.28
C TYR A 100 -10.48 4.50 -7.32
N ASP A 101 -11.72 4.84 -7.61
CA ASP A 101 -12.50 5.77 -6.81
C ASP A 101 -13.45 4.98 -5.89
N ASN A 102 -13.02 4.81 -4.64
CA ASN A 102 -13.86 4.25 -3.58
C ASN A 102 -14.87 5.27 -3.02
N THR A 103 -14.90 6.50 -3.56
CA THR A 103 -15.73 7.64 -3.17
C THR A 103 -15.33 8.30 -1.83
N TRP A 104 -14.22 7.91 -1.20
CA TRP A 104 -13.67 8.51 0.03
C TRP A 104 -12.49 9.45 -0.20
N ASN A 105 -12.22 9.80 -1.46
CA ASN A 105 -11.17 10.74 -1.85
C ASN A 105 -11.35 12.13 -1.22
N THR A 106 -10.24 12.80 -0.91
CA THR A 106 -10.26 14.23 -0.56
C THR A 106 -10.31 15.10 -1.81
N ALA A 107 -10.85 16.31 -1.68
CA ALA A 107 -10.91 17.27 -2.79
C ALA A 107 -9.50 17.63 -3.30
N ILE A 108 -8.52 17.74 -2.39
CA ILE A 108 -7.11 18.02 -2.72
C ILE A 108 -6.56 16.89 -3.59
N ALA A 109 -6.83 15.63 -3.25
CA ALA A 109 -6.37 14.48 -4.03
C ALA A 109 -6.93 14.49 -5.46
N THR A 110 -8.24 14.71 -5.61
CA THR A 110 -8.89 14.80 -6.93
C THR A 110 -8.33 15.96 -7.75
N GLU A 111 -8.11 17.12 -7.13
CA GLU A 111 -7.55 18.29 -7.79
C GLU A 111 -6.08 18.08 -8.21
N ASN A 112 -5.28 17.44 -7.36
CA ASN A 112 -3.90 17.07 -7.70
C ASN A 112 -3.83 16.13 -8.91
N ILE A 113 -4.70 15.12 -8.97
CA ILE A 113 -4.81 14.23 -10.15
C ILE A 113 -5.10 15.09 -11.39
N ARG A 114 -6.11 15.97 -11.33
CA ARG A 114 -6.50 16.82 -12.45
C ARG A 114 -5.36 17.72 -12.94
N LYS A 115 -4.65 18.38 -12.02
CA LYS A 115 -3.53 19.28 -12.32
C LYS A 115 -2.37 18.56 -13.03
N VAL A 116 -1.93 17.44 -12.46
CA VAL A 116 -0.79 16.68 -12.97
C VAL A 116 -1.12 16.09 -14.34
N LEU A 117 -2.27 15.43 -14.48
CA LEU A 117 -2.70 14.84 -15.76
C LEU A 117 -2.93 15.89 -16.84
N GLY A 118 -3.55 17.01 -16.50
CA GLY A 118 -3.80 18.10 -17.45
C GLY A 118 -2.51 18.68 -18.04
N LYS A 119 -1.49 18.94 -17.20
CA LYS A 119 -0.19 19.46 -17.68
C LYS A 119 0.61 18.41 -18.45
N LEU A 120 0.51 17.14 -18.06
CA LEU A 120 1.19 16.03 -18.75
C LEU A 120 0.47 15.54 -20.00
N LYS A 121 -0.80 15.92 -20.20
CA LYS A 121 -1.69 15.41 -21.27
C LYS A 121 -1.81 13.88 -21.25
N VAL A 122 -2.02 13.33 -20.05
CA VAL A 122 -2.16 11.88 -19.83
C VAL A 122 -3.64 11.53 -19.65
N ASP A 123 -4.09 10.50 -20.36
CA ASP A 123 -5.46 10.00 -20.26
C ASP A 123 -5.72 9.35 -18.90
N LEU A 124 -6.97 9.46 -18.42
CA LEU A 124 -7.42 8.87 -17.15
C LEU A 124 -8.48 7.81 -17.39
N TYR A 125 -8.25 6.61 -16.86
CA TYR A 125 -9.26 5.58 -16.69
C TYR A 125 -9.66 5.49 -15.21
N THR A 126 -10.92 5.78 -14.90
CA THR A 126 -11.45 5.70 -13.53
C THR A 126 -12.47 4.58 -13.41
N LEU A 127 -12.31 3.71 -12.40
CA LEU A 127 -13.37 2.83 -11.93
C LEU A 127 -13.96 3.44 -10.66
N VAL A 128 -15.22 3.87 -10.76
CA VAL A 128 -15.99 4.38 -9.61
C VAL A 128 -16.85 3.26 -9.06
N VAL A 129 -16.70 2.97 -7.77
CA VAL A 129 -17.55 2.01 -7.06
C VAL A 129 -18.82 2.70 -6.58
N ASP A 130 -19.94 1.98 -6.58
CA ASP A 130 -21.17 2.45 -5.94
C ASP A 130 -20.87 2.78 -4.46
N ASN A 131 -21.17 4.02 -4.07
CA ASN A 131 -20.81 4.51 -2.75
C ASN A 131 -21.44 3.70 -1.62
N LYS A 132 -22.65 3.15 -1.82
CA LYS A 132 -23.31 2.30 -0.83
C LYS A 132 -22.62 0.95 -0.69
N GLU A 133 -22.12 0.38 -1.79
CA GLU A 133 -21.30 -0.84 -1.72
C GLU A 133 -20.03 -0.59 -0.90
N THR A 134 -19.31 0.50 -1.18
CA THR A 134 -18.09 0.84 -0.43
C THR A 134 -18.36 1.03 1.06
N ASP A 135 -19.38 1.84 1.39
CA ASP A 135 -19.73 2.11 2.79
C ASP A 135 -20.16 0.82 3.53
N ASP A 136 -20.89 -0.08 2.87
CA ASP A 136 -21.28 -1.38 3.46
C ASP A 136 -20.08 -2.33 3.65
N ILE A 137 -19.10 -2.33 2.72
CA ILE A 137 -17.85 -3.07 2.86
C ILE A 137 -17.06 -2.55 4.06
N PHE A 138 -16.84 -1.24 4.16
CA PHE A 138 -16.11 -0.66 5.28
C PHE A 138 -16.81 -0.88 6.61
N ARG A 139 -18.15 -0.73 6.65
CA ARG A 139 -18.94 -1.07 7.84
C ARG A 139 -18.81 -2.55 8.21
N SER A 140 -18.76 -3.44 7.23
CA SER A 140 -18.56 -4.88 7.45
C SER A 140 -17.21 -5.17 8.09
N PHE A 141 -16.14 -4.52 7.62
CA PHE A 141 -14.80 -4.65 8.18
C PHE A 141 -14.69 -4.04 9.59
N PHE A 142 -15.35 -2.90 9.83
CA PHE A 142 -15.42 -2.30 11.17
C PHE A 142 -16.13 -3.22 12.17
N LYS A 143 -17.25 -3.84 11.76
CA LYS A 143 -17.97 -4.84 12.56
C LYS A 143 -17.20 -6.13 12.76
N ALA A 144 -16.41 -6.53 11.77
CA ALA A 144 -15.53 -7.68 11.86
C ALA A 144 -14.44 -7.50 12.91
N GLY A 145 -14.13 -6.27 13.32
CA GLY A 145 -13.17 -5.95 14.38
C GLY A 145 -11.74 -6.31 14.01
N VAL A 146 -11.41 -6.25 12.71
CA VAL A 146 -10.10 -6.60 12.14
C VAL A 146 -9.24 -5.35 11.90
N PRO A 147 -7.91 -5.46 11.88
CA PRO A 147 -7.03 -4.32 11.62
C PRO A 147 -7.17 -3.75 10.21
N GLU A 148 -7.47 -4.57 9.20
CA GLU A 148 -7.41 -4.16 7.78
C GLU A 148 -8.68 -3.44 7.30
N LEU A 149 -9.14 -2.42 8.04
CA LEU A 149 -10.36 -1.67 7.71
C LEU A 149 -10.39 -1.15 6.26
N ASP A 150 -9.24 -0.66 5.79
CA ASP A 150 -9.05 -0.16 4.42
C ASP A 150 -8.39 -1.18 3.47
N GLY A 151 -8.14 -2.41 3.93
CA GLY A 151 -7.60 -3.49 3.09
C GLY A 151 -8.41 -3.77 1.81
N PRO A 152 -9.76 -3.63 1.79
CA PRO A 152 -10.54 -3.72 0.56
C PRO A 152 -10.09 -2.73 -0.53
N THR A 153 -9.65 -1.52 -0.17
CA THR A 153 -9.16 -0.51 -1.11
C THR A 153 -7.91 -0.99 -1.83
N ASP A 154 -6.96 -1.62 -1.14
CA ASP A 154 -5.72 -2.14 -1.75
C ASP A 154 -6.00 -3.21 -2.81
N ILE A 155 -6.91 -4.15 -2.49
CA ILE A 155 -7.30 -5.21 -3.43
C ILE A 155 -8.02 -4.64 -4.63
N ALA A 156 -8.94 -3.69 -4.40
CA ALA A 156 -9.73 -3.08 -5.44
C ALA A 156 -8.91 -2.19 -6.37
N LEU A 157 -7.94 -1.46 -5.82
CA LEU A 157 -6.95 -0.70 -6.59
C LEU A 157 -6.13 -1.65 -7.49
N ALA A 158 -5.58 -2.72 -6.93
CA ALA A 158 -4.79 -3.69 -7.69
C ALA A 158 -5.61 -4.35 -8.82
N GLU A 159 -6.86 -4.74 -8.54
CA GLU A 159 -7.77 -5.32 -9.52
C GLU A 159 -8.13 -4.32 -10.63
N THR A 160 -8.40 -3.07 -10.28
CA THR A 160 -8.72 -2.00 -11.24
C THR A 160 -7.58 -1.78 -12.22
N LEU A 161 -6.34 -1.81 -11.72
CA LEU A 161 -5.14 -1.65 -12.54
C LEU A 161 -4.96 -2.84 -13.50
N TYR A 162 -5.21 -4.07 -13.04
CA TYR A 162 -5.20 -5.25 -13.92
C TYR A 162 -6.30 -5.20 -14.99
N ARG A 163 -7.51 -4.75 -14.64
CA ARG A 163 -8.62 -4.58 -15.60
C ARG A 163 -8.29 -3.54 -16.68
N ALA A 164 -7.65 -2.44 -16.30
CA ALA A 164 -7.18 -1.44 -17.25
C ALA A 164 -6.11 -2.03 -18.18
N CYS A 165 -5.12 -2.75 -17.64
CA CYS A 165 -4.13 -3.45 -18.45
C CYS A 165 -4.77 -4.41 -19.47
N ASP A 166 -5.74 -5.23 -19.04
CA ASP A 166 -6.44 -6.16 -19.94
C ASP A 166 -7.23 -5.43 -21.03
N LYS A 167 -8.00 -4.40 -20.63
CA LYS A 167 -8.85 -3.61 -21.53
C LYS A 167 -8.06 -2.91 -22.64
N TYR A 168 -6.89 -2.35 -22.31
CA TYR A 168 -6.08 -1.58 -23.25
C TYR A 168 -4.88 -2.36 -23.81
N GLY A 169 -4.79 -3.67 -23.55
CA GLY A 169 -3.72 -4.53 -24.08
C GLY A 169 -2.31 -4.17 -23.55
N ILE A 170 -2.22 -3.64 -22.34
CA ILE A 170 -0.99 -3.17 -21.69
C ILE A 170 -0.41 -4.29 -20.83
N LYS A 171 0.92 -4.47 -20.87
CA LYS A 171 1.62 -5.56 -20.16
C LYS A 171 2.32 -5.11 -18.88
N TYR A 172 2.55 -3.82 -18.70
CA TYR A 172 3.37 -3.29 -17.63
C TYR A 172 2.58 -2.29 -16.78
N GLN A 173 2.68 -2.47 -15.48
CA GLN A 173 2.17 -1.57 -14.46
C GLN A 173 3.34 -0.99 -13.68
N LEU A 174 3.39 0.33 -13.53
CA LEU A 174 4.37 1.00 -12.67
C LEU A 174 3.75 1.31 -11.30
N GLU A 175 4.45 0.91 -10.24
CA GLU A 175 4.08 1.18 -8.85
C GLU A 175 5.04 2.23 -8.25
N GLY A 176 4.47 3.27 -7.63
CA GLY A 176 5.19 4.36 -6.96
C GLY A 176 5.82 4.02 -5.62
N HIS A 177 5.82 2.75 -5.20
CA HIS A 177 6.32 2.38 -3.87
C HIS A 177 7.85 2.43 -3.79
N SER A 178 8.39 3.15 -2.79
CA SER A 178 9.83 3.17 -2.49
C SER A 178 10.12 2.55 -1.12
N TYR A 179 10.90 1.47 -1.09
CA TYR A 179 11.30 0.86 0.18
C TYR A 179 12.23 1.79 1.01
N LYS A 180 12.91 2.75 0.38
CA LYS A 180 13.78 3.73 1.08
C LYS A 180 12.98 4.84 1.75
N ALA A 181 11.86 5.27 1.15
CA ALA A 181 11.03 6.35 1.68
C ALA A 181 9.90 5.85 2.59
N GLU A 182 9.30 4.71 2.29
CA GLU A 182 8.15 4.15 3.03
C GLU A 182 8.55 3.02 3.99
N GLY A 183 9.73 2.43 3.77
CA GLY A 183 10.18 1.24 4.48
C GLY A 183 9.58 -0.04 3.91
N ILE A 184 9.70 -1.13 4.68
CA ILE A 184 8.91 -2.34 4.46
C ILE A 184 8.06 -2.53 5.69
N SER A 185 6.74 -2.62 5.49
CA SER A 185 5.82 -2.92 6.57
C SER A 185 6.17 -4.27 7.21
N PRO A 186 6.24 -4.34 8.54
CA PRO A 186 6.50 -5.57 9.27
C PRO A 186 5.64 -6.75 8.80
N LEU A 187 6.24 -7.94 8.74
CA LEU A 187 5.47 -9.17 8.57
C LEU A 187 4.74 -9.42 9.90
N GLY A 188 3.42 -9.52 9.85
CA GLY A 188 2.63 -9.53 11.07
C GLY A 188 1.17 -9.86 10.88
N VAL A 189 0.36 -9.29 11.77
CA VAL A 189 -1.08 -9.56 11.88
C VAL A 189 -1.91 -8.99 10.73
N VAL A 190 -1.32 -8.13 9.88
CA VAL A 190 -1.98 -7.46 8.75
C VAL A 190 -1.97 -8.33 7.50
N TYR A 191 -3.14 -8.74 7.04
CA TYR A 191 -3.33 -9.61 5.88
C TYR A 191 -4.63 -9.28 5.12
N VAL A 192 -4.58 -9.31 3.78
CA VAL A 192 -5.79 -9.13 2.96
C VAL A 192 -5.74 -9.96 1.67
N ASP A 193 -6.87 -10.55 1.29
CA ASP A 193 -7.09 -11.15 -0.04
C ASP A 193 -8.58 -11.12 -0.41
N GLY A 194 -8.92 -11.48 -1.65
CA GLY A 194 -10.32 -11.41 -2.09
C GLY A 194 -11.28 -12.39 -1.42
N LYS A 195 -10.80 -13.53 -0.91
CA LYS A 195 -11.63 -14.46 -0.11
C LYS A 195 -11.87 -13.91 1.29
N TYR A 196 -10.88 -13.26 1.87
CA TYR A 196 -11.00 -12.57 3.14
C TYR A 196 -12.08 -11.48 3.09
N ILE A 197 -12.03 -10.63 2.06
CA ILE A 197 -13.05 -9.60 1.82
C ILE A 197 -14.44 -10.24 1.66
N SER A 198 -14.55 -11.27 0.81
CA SER A 198 -15.82 -11.97 0.59
C SER A 198 -16.36 -12.64 1.84
N SER A 199 -15.48 -13.21 2.68
CA SER A 199 -15.84 -13.90 3.92
C SER A 199 -16.40 -12.93 4.94
N ILE A 200 -15.72 -11.80 5.17
CA ILE A 200 -16.19 -10.75 6.08
C ILE A 200 -17.51 -10.16 5.58
N HIS A 201 -17.55 -9.80 4.30
CA HIS A 201 -18.74 -9.19 3.71
C HIS A 201 -19.95 -10.15 3.72
N LYS A 202 -19.75 -11.46 3.52
CA LYS A 202 -20.84 -12.44 3.63
C LYS A 202 -21.46 -12.48 5.04
N GLN A 203 -20.65 -12.22 6.07
CA GLN A 203 -21.10 -12.29 7.46
C GLN A 203 -21.76 -11.00 7.94
N PHE A 204 -21.25 -9.83 7.51
CA PHE A 204 -21.67 -8.53 8.07
C PHE A 204 -22.31 -7.58 7.04
N GLY A 205 -22.10 -7.83 5.76
CA GLY A 205 -22.57 -6.99 4.65
C GLY A 205 -24.04 -7.21 4.36
N LYS A 206 -24.67 -6.15 3.86
CA LYS A 206 -26.10 -6.09 3.52
C LYS A 206 -26.32 -5.79 2.04
N ILE A 207 -25.34 -5.24 1.34
CA ILE A 207 -25.43 -4.80 -0.06
C ILE A 207 -24.56 -5.70 -0.93
N LYS A 208 -25.07 -6.17 -2.07
CA LYS A 208 -24.26 -7.00 -2.97
C LYS A 208 -23.12 -6.19 -3.58
N MET A 209 -21.89 -6.71 -3.50
CA MET A 209 -20.71 -6.18 -4.19
C MET A 209 -20.79 -6.40 -5.71
N LYS A 210 -21.43 -5.48 -6.46
CA LYS A 210 -21.58 -5.57 -7.92
C LYS A 210 -20.49 -4.77 -8.65
N THR A 211 -20.22 -3.56 -8.19
CA THR A 211 -19.26 -2.64 -8.82
C THR A 211 -17.88 -2.73 -8.16
N PHE A 212 -17.82 -3.14 -6.89
CA PHE A 212 -16.56 -3.33 -6.17
C PHE A 212 -15.65 -4.35 -6.89
N PRO A 213 -14.44 -3.96 -7.32
CA PRO A 213 -13.53 -4.83 -8.07
C PRO A 213 -12.76 -5.73 -7.11
N ASN A 214 -13.44 -6.72 -6.53
CA ASN A 214 -12.76 -7.74 -5.72
C ASN A 214 -11.85 -8.64 -6.60
N MET A 215 -10.83 -9.24 -5.98
CA MET A 215 -9.87 -10.11 -6.65
C MET A 215 -9.93 -11.56 -6.11
N PRO A 216 -10.86 -12.40 -6.59
CA PRO A 216 -10.81 -13.82 -6.32
C PRO A 216 -9.54 -14.45 -6.90
N LEU A 217 -9.15 -15.63 -6.41
CA LEU A 217 -7.95 -16.33 -6.87
C LEU A 217 -7.96 -16.56 -8.39
N THR A 218 -9.12 -16.81 -8.99
CA THR A 218 -9.29 -16.96 -10.44
C THR A 218 -8.91 -15.71 -11.20
N SER A 219 -9.32 -14.52 -10.74
CA SER A 219 -8.89 -13.24 -11.32
C SER A 219 -7.39 -13.05 -11.15
N PHE A 220 -6.85 -13.30 -9.95
CA PHE A 220 -5.42 -13.15 -9.70
C PHE A 220 -4.58 -14.06 -10.61
N LEU A 221 -4.97 -15.32 -10.80
CA LEU A 221 -4.33 -16.25 -11.74
C LEU A 221 -4.56 -15.84 -13.20
N LYS A 222 -5.74 -15.32 -13.56
CA LYS A 222 -6.00 -14.73 -14.90
C LYS A 222 -4.95 -13.66 -15.21
N TRP A 223 -4.71 -12.72 -14.30
CA TRP A 223 -3.82 -11.59 -14.51
C TRP A 223 -2.35 -12.00 -14.60
N THR A 224 -1.93 -12.90 -13.70
CA THR A 224 -0.53 -13.31 -13.57
C THR A 224 -0.15 -14.42 -14.54
N VAL A 225 -0.89 -15.53 -14.59
CA VAL A 225 -0.55 -16.71 -15.40
C VAL A 225 -0.88 -16.49 -16.88
N PHE A 226 -2.11 -16.04 -17.17
CA PHE A 226 -2.61 -15.97 -18.56
C PHE A 226 -2.30 -14.63 -19.22
N LYS A 227 -2.65 -13.52 -18.57
CA LYS A 227 -2.40 -12.17 -19.11
C LYS A 227 -0.95 -11.74 -18.94
N ARG A 228 -0.20 -12.35 -18.01
CA ARG A 228 1.23 -12.11 -17.77
C ARG A 228 1.56 -10.63 -17.57
N ILE A 229 0.70 -9.93 -16.82
CA ILE A 229 0.88 -8.50 -16.53
C ILE A 229 1.97 -8.36 -15.46
N LYS A 230 3.01 -7.58 -15.78
CA LYS A 230 4.18 -7.35 -14.92
C LYS A 230 4.01 -6.08 -14.09
N LYS A 231 4.43 -6.15 -12.83
CA LYS A 231 4.49 -5.01 -11.90
C LYS A 231 5.93 -4.58 -11.71
N ILE A 232 6.22 -3.33 -12.04
CA ILE A 232 7.55 -2.74 -11.95
C ILE A 232 7.52 -1.67 -10.87
N ARG A 233 8.58 -1.60 -10.05
CA ARG A 233 8.77 -0.55 -9.03
C ARG A 233 9.97 0.31 -9.39
N PRO A 234 9.81 1.32 -10.25
CA PRO A 234 10.95 2.13 -10.70
C PRO A 234 11.76 2.74 -9.57
N LEU A 235 11.10 3.16 -8.48
CA LEU A 235 11.75 3.79 -7.31
C LEU A 235 12.66 2.84 -6.51
N TRP A 236 12.74 1.56 -6.89
CA TRP A 236 13.70 0.61 -6.33
C TRP A 236 15.03 0.65 -7.07
N TYR A 237 15.11 1.27 -8.24
CA TYR A 237 16.33 1.32 -9.04
C TYR A 237 16.95 2.71 -9.11
N ILE A 238 16.10 3.75 -9.08
CA ILE A 238 16.49 5.15 -9.28
C ILE A 238 16.62 5.90 -7.96
N PRO A 239 17.35 7.04 -7.91
CA PRO A 239 17.34 7.90 -6.73
C PRO A 239 15.95 8.51 -6.51
N TYR A 240 15.51 8.54 -5.25
CA TYR A 240 14.20 9.07 -4.87
C TYR A 240 14.22 9.54 -3.42
N SER A 241 13.63 10.72 -3.16
CA SER A 241 13.19 11.11 -1.82
C SER A 241 11.81 11.76 -1.90
N LYS A 242 11.00 11.56 -0.86
CA LYS A 242 9.63 12.08 -0.82
C LYS A 242 9.61 13.62 -0.82
N GLN A 243 10.64 14.27 -0.24
CA GLN A 243 10.77 15.73 -0.28
C GLN A 243 11.05 16.25 -1.70
N MET A 244 12.04 15.68 -2.40
CA MET A 244 12.37 16.07 -3.77
C MET A 244 11.18 15.95 -4.71
N ALA A 245 10.42 14.86 -4.57
CA ALA A 245 9.21 14.64 -5.34
C ALA A 245 8.14 15.71 -5.07
N ARG A 246 7.91 16.07 -3.79
CA ARG A 246 6.98 17.15 -3.44
C ARG A 246 7.40 18.48 -4.05
N ASP A 247 8.65 18.90 -3.85
CA ASP A 247 9.13 20.20 -4.34
C ASP A 247 8.99 20.34 -5.85
N LEU A 248 9.30 19.25 -6.58
CA LEU A 248 9.10 19.20 -8.02
C LEU A 248 7.61 19.32 -8.37
N LEU A 249 6.74 18.57 -7.69
CA LEU A 249 5.32 18.53 -8.01
C LEU A 249 4.63 19.88 -7.74
N GLU A 250 4.98 20.53 -6.63
CA GLU A 250 4.46 21.85 -6.27
C GLU A 250 4.89 22.89 -7.32
N ARG A 251 6.19 22.93 -7.66
CA ARG A 251 6.74 23.86 -8.65
C ARG A 251 6.17 23.63 -10.04
N GLU A 252 6.13 22.38 -10.50
CA GLU A 252 5.76 22.08 -11.88
C GLU A 252 4.25 22.05 -12.08
N TYR A 253 3.46 21.56 -11.13
CA TYR A 253 2.05 21.28 -11.38
C TYR A 253 1.10 22.11 -10.53
N GLY A 254 1.62 22.94 -9.61
CA GLY A 254 0.80 23.56 -8.58
C GLY A 254 0.12 22.51 -7.70
N TRP A 255 0.75 21.33 -7.57
CA TRP A 255 0.33 20.25 -6.68
C TRP A 255 0.28 20.77 -5.24
N GLN A 256 -0.65 20.29 -4.42
CA GLN A 256 -0.82 20.75 -3.04
C GLN A 256 -0.62 19.63 -2.05
N TYR A 257 0.20 19.88 -1.03
CA TYR A 257 0.37 18.96 0.08
C TYR A 257 -0.88 18.89 0.94
N TYR A 258 -1.31 17.66 1.23
CA TYR A 258 -2.54 17.34 1.96
C TYR A 258 -2.30 17.05 3.46
N GLY A 259 -1.10 17.33 3.96
CA GLY A 259 -0.81 17.37 5.40
C GLY A 259 -0.26 16.10 6.04
N GLY A 260 -0.11 14.98 5.32
CA GLY A 260 0.41 13.74 5.91
C GLY A 260 0.51 12.56 4.95
N HIS A 261 0.81 11.37 5.47
CA HIS A 261 0.83 10.13 4.67
C HIS A 261 -0.59 9.55 4.57
N HIS A 262 -1.03 9.17 3.36
CA HIS A 262 -2.36 8.60 3.08
C HIS A 262 -3.59 9.49 3.39
N LEU A 263 -3.42 10.79 3.66
CA LEU A 263 -4.56 11.70 3.84
C LEU A 263 -5.21 12.13 2.50
N GLU A 264 -4.80 11.55 1.38
CA GLU A 264 -5.53 11.66 0.11
C GLU A 264 -6.91 10.94 0.16
N ASN A 265 -7.10 10.00 1.10
CA ASN A 265 -8.34 9.25 1.28
C ASN A 265 -8.78 9.24 2.75
N ARG A 266 -10.04 9.62 3.01
CA ARG A 266 -10.55 9.75 4.38
C ARG A 266 -10.72 8.41 5.11
N MET A 267 -10.94 7.29 4.41
CA MET A 267 -10.96 5.98 5.06
C MET A 267 -9.57 5.58 5.53
N SER A 268 -8.56 5.76 4.67
CA SER A 268 -7.16 5.52 5.03
C SER A 268 -6.70 6.42 6.18
N ALA A 269 -7.06 7.71 6.13
CA ALA A 269 -6.80 8.67 7.21
C ALA A 269 -7.43 8.22 8.53
N PHE A 270 -8.71 7.82 8.53
CA PHE A 270 -9.39 7.30 9.73
C PHE A 270 -8.71 6.04 10.25
N ASN A 271 -8.37 5.11 9.35
CA ASN A 271 -7.69 3.88 9.70
C ASN A 271 -6.35 4.14 10.40
N HIS A 272 -5.53 5.05 9.85
CA HIS A 272 -4.16 5.30 10.32
C HIS A 272 -4.07 6.23 11.54
N SER A 273 -4.99 7.20 11.67
CA SER A 273 -4.92 8.22 12.74
C SER A 273 -5.84 7.93 13.94
N ILE A 274 -6.90 7.13 13.74
CA ILE A 274 -7.88 6.83 14.80
C ILE A 274 -7.93 5.32 15.06
N TYR A 275 -8.28 4.51 14.07
CA TYR A 275 -8.61 3.10 14.29
C TYR A 275 -7.40 2.27 14.73
N TYR A 276 -6.29 2.31 13.98
CA TYR A 276 -5.08 1.58 14.32
C TYR A 276 -4.50 1.98 15.69
N PRO A 277 -4.26 3.28 15.97
CA PRO A 277 -3.67 3.68 17.24
C PRO A 277 -4.57 3.35 18.43
N GLN A 278 -5.87 3.64 18.34
CA GLN A 278 -6.78 3.52 19.49
C GLN A 278 -7.27 2.09 19.72
N ARG A 279 -7.42 1.28 18.67
CA ARG A 279 -7.94 -0.09 18.80
C ARG A 279 -6.84 -1.14 18.81
N PHE A 280 -5.80 -0.99 18.01
CA PHE A 280 -4.79 -2.02 17.81
C PHE A 280 -3.43 -1.68 18.42
N ASP A 281 -3.24 -0.49 18.99
CA ASP A 281 -1.93 0.00 19.45
C ASP A 281 -0.88 -0.06 18.33
N ILE A 282 -1.33 0.22 17.09
CA ILE A 282 -0.49 0.24 15.90
C ILE A 282 -0.34 1.68 15.44
N ASP A 283 0.89 2.15 15.35
CA ASP A 283 1.21 3.44 14.74
C ASP A 283 2.08 3.25 13.49
N GLN A 284 1.45 3.42 12.33
CA GLN A 284 2.11 3.24 11.03
C GLN A 284 3.17 4.30 10.73
N ARG A 285 3.20 5.44 11.45
CA ARG A 285 4.26 6.45 11.29
C ARG A 285 5.64 5.87 11.58
N ASN A 286 5.70 4.83 12.42
CA ASN A 286 6.93 4.12 12.73
C ASN A 286 7.66 3.66 11.46
N ASN A 287 6.92 3.19 10.44
CA ASN A 287 7.48 2.72 9.18
C ASN A 287 8.21 3.84 8.43
N SER A 288 7.51 4.95 8.16
CA SER A 288 8.03 6.09 7.39
C SER A 288 9.12 6.85 8.15
N LEU A 289 8.98 7.02 9.47
CA LEU A 289 10.00 7.67 10.30
C LEU A 289 11.27 6.81 10.37
N SER A 290 11.13 5.49 10.56
CA SER A 290 12.28 4.59 10.50
C SER A 290 12.94 4.56 9.12
N ALA A 291 12.15 4.65 8.05
CA ALA A 291 12.68 4.73 6.68
C ALA A 291 13.48 6.03 6.46
N ALA A 292 12.96 7.17 6.90
CA ALA A 292 13.66 8.46 6.83
C ALA A 292 15.00 8.43 7.60
N VAL A 293 15.02 7.85 8.80
CA VAL A 293 16.27 7.67 9.58
C VAL A 293 17.27 6.78 8.83
N ARG A 294 16.82 5.64 8.30
CA ARG A 294 17.69 4.71 7.56
C ARG A 294 18.27 5.33 6.29
N SER A 295 17.52 6.22 5.65
CA SER A 295 17.91 6.91 4.42
C SER A 295 18.75 8.17 4.67
N GLY A 296 18.90 8.60 5.93
CA GLY A 296 19.64 9.80 6.31
C GLY A 296 18.85 11.11 6.11
N ASP A 297 17.56 11.02 5.78
CA ASP A 297 16.68 12.18 5.56
C ASP A 297 16.26 12.85 6.89
N MET A 298 16.41 12.14 8.01
CA MET A 298 16.00 12.60 9.34
C MET A 298 16.95 12.04 10.40
N LYS A 299 17.27 12.83 11.43
CA LYS A 299 18.03 12.33 12.58
C LYS A 299 17.17 11.39 13.42
N ARG A 300 17.80 10.40 14.06
CA ARG A 300 17.08 9.40 14.85
C ARG A 300 16.37 10.03 16.05
N GLU A 301 16.97 11.05 16.66
CA GLU A 301 16.44 11.77 17.81
C GLU A 301 15.16 12.53 17.44
N ASP A 302 15.17 13.20 16.28
CA ASP A 302 14.01 13.92 15.76
C ASP A 302 12.86 12.96 15.42
N ALA A 303 13.18 11.80 14.83
CA ALA A 303 12.20 10.76 14.53
C ALA A 303 11.55 10.19 15.80
N LEU A 304 12.34 9.94 16.86
CA LEU A 304 11.82 9.51 18.16
C LEU A 304 10.95 10.58 18.81
N ALA A 305 11.38 11.84 18.79
CA ALA A 305 10.60 12.96 19.32
C ALA A 305 9.26 13.11 18.58
N GLN A 306 9.27 12.97 17.25
CA GLN A 306 8.04 13.00 16.46
C GLN A 306 7.14 11.80 16.77
N TYR A 307 7.69 10.59 16.85
CA TYR A 307 6.93 9.37 17.13
C TYR A 307 6.31 9.38 18.54
N ALA A 308 6.92 10.08 19.50
CA ALA A 308 6.39 10.26 20.85
C ALA A 308 5.14 11.16 20.90
N THR A 309 4.83 11.92 19.84
CA THR A 309 3.59 12.73 19.77
C THR A 309 2.45 11.90 19.16
N PRO A 310 1.17 12.11 19.52
CA PRO A 310 0.06 11.40 18.89
C PRO A 310 -0.04 11.63 17.36
N PRO A 311 -0.64 10.70 16.59
CA PRO A 311 -0.95 10.93 15.19
C PRO A 311 -1.84 12.16 14.99
N VAL A 312 -1.59 12.91 13.91
CA VAL A 312 -2.45 14.03 13.52
C VAL A 312 -3.77 13.47 12.98
N VAL A 313 -4.89 13.98 13.51
CA VAL A 313 -6.24 13.61 13.09
C VAL A 313 -6.88 14.81 12.39
N GLU A 314 -7.39 14.62 11.17
CA GLU A 314 -8.13 15.66 10.43
C GLU A 314 -9.38 16.08 11.26
N PRO A 315 -9.66 17.39 11.40
CA PRO A 315 -10.89 17.86 12.03
C PRO A 315 -12.13 17.22 11.40
N GLU A 316 -13.14 16.93 12.20
CA GLU A 316 -14.39 16.27 11.77
C GLU A 316 -14.26 14.86 11.17
N LEU A 317 -13.07 14.28 11.05
CA LEU A 317 -12.87 12.97 10.42
C LEU A 317 -13.68 11.86 11.08
N LEU A 318 -13.74 11.83 12.42
CA LEU A 318 -14.55 10.87 13.17
C LEU A 318 -16.05 11.07 12.90
N ASN A 319 -16.53 12.31 12.91
CA ASN A 319 -17.93 12.63 12.64
C ASN A 319 -18.31 12.26 11.20
N TYR A 320 -17.43 12.54 10.24
CA TYR A 320 -17.56 12.13 8.86
C TYR A 320 -17.66 10.61 8.72
N PHE A 321 -16.75 9.87 9.35
CA PHE A 321 -16.74 8.42 9.36
C PHE A 321 -18.04 7.83 9.91
N LYS A 322 -18.46 8.26 11.12
CA LYS A 322 -19.70 7.80 11.75
C LYS A 322 -20.93 8.11 10.90
N LYS A 323 -21.05 9.35 10.40
CA LYS A 323 -22.17 9.77 9.56
C LYS A 323 -22.25 8.96 8.28
N ARG A 324 -21.12 8.77 7.61
CA ARG A 324 -21.06 8.06 6.32
C ARG A 324 -21.37 6.58 6.45
N LEU A 325 -20.87 5.93 7.51
CA LEU A 325 -21.19 4.53 7.80
C LEU A 325 -22.50 4.32 8.58
N GLN A 326 -23.24 5.40 8.87
CA GLN A 326 -24.51 5.40 9.60
C GLN A 326 -24.40 4.71 10.97
N LEU A 327 -23.37 5.09 11.73
CA LEU A 327 -23.09 4.58 13.07
C LEU A 327 -23.58 5.59 14.12
N SER A 328 -24.31 5.11 15.13
CA SER A 328 -24.53 5.90 16.34
C SER A 328 -23.26 5.96 17.19
N ASP A 329 -23.20 6.91 18.12
CA ASP A 329 -22.08 7.00 19.08
C ASP A 329 -21.95 5.73 19.91
N ASP A 330 -23.07 5.13 20.31
CA ASP A 330 -23.09 3.86 21.05
C ASP A 330 -22.64 2.66 20.20
N GLU A 331 -23.07 2.57 18.93
CA GLU A 331 -22.61 1.50 18.03
C GLU A 331 -21.10 1.63 17.80
N TYR A 332 -20.61 2.85 17.56
CA TYR A 332 -19.19 3.13 17.40
C TYR A 332 -18.38 2.75 18.65
N ALA A 333 -18.77 3.23 19.83
CA ALA A 333 -18.06 2.98 21.08
C ALA A 333 -18.08 1.50 21.48
N THR A 334 -19.20 0.82 21.23
CA THR A 334 -19.33 -0.63 21.41
C THR A 334 -18.38 -1.37 20.48
N LEU A 335 -18.38 -1.03 19.18
CA LEU A 335 -17.52 -1.70 18.21
C LEU A 335 -16.05 -1.47 18.54
N MET A 336 -15.62 -0.24 18.87
CA MET A 336 -14.23 0.08 19.24
C MET A 336 -13.70 -0.73 20.43
N ARG A 337 -14.57 -1.07 21.39
CA ARG A 337 -14.22 -1.87 22.58
C ARG A 337 -14.44 -3.37 22.41
N ALA A 338 -15.10 -3.80 21.33
CA ALA A 338 -15.36 -5.21 21.08
C ALA A 338 -14.06 -6.00 20.93
N PRO A 339 -14.05 -7.31 21.27
CA PRO A 339 -12.87 -8.16 21.14
C PRO A 339 -12.24 -8.05 19.75
N LYS A 340 -10.92 -7.86 19.71
CA LYS A 340 -10.14 -7.76 18.47
C LYS A 340 -10.21 -9.08 17.72
N LYS A 341 -10.32 -9.01 16.40
CA LYS A 341 -10.18 -10.13 15.48
C LYS A 341 -9.09 -9.83 14.47
N TYR A 342 -8.76 -10.85 13.71
CA TYR A 342 -7.63 -10.87 12.77
C TYR A 342 -7.99 -11.82 11.63
N PHE A 343 -7.19 -11.80 10.56
CA PHE A 343 -7.47 -12.58 9.36
C PHE A 343 -7.69 -14.08 9.60
N TRP A 344 -7.08 -14.68 10.62
CA TRP A 344 -7.26 -16.11 10.96
C TRP A 344 -8.62 -16.46 11.57
N HIS A 345 -9.45 -15.46 11.90
CA HIS A 345 -10.84 -15.67 12.32
C HIS A 345 -11.83 -15.74 11.14
N TYR A 346 -11.33 -15.54 9.92
CA TYR A 346 -12.13 -15.48 8.70
C TYR A 346 -11.53 -16.38 7.62
N GLN A 347 -12.29 -16.69 6.58
CA GLN A 347 -11.76 -17.52 5.50
C GLN A 347 -10.84 -16.70 4.60
N THR A 348 -9.67 -17.24 4.30
CA THR A 348 -8.65 -16.60 3.44
C THR A 348 -8.10 -17.60 2.42
N TYR A 349 -7.34 -17.09 1.45
CA TYR A 349 -6.51 -17.89 0.56
C TYR A 349 -5.15 -18.24 1.15
N LYS A 350 -4.85 -17.91 2.42
CA LYS A 350 -3.51 -18.11 3.02
C LYS A 350 -3.00 -19.54 2.86
N LYS A 351 -3.79 -20.54 3.25
CA LYS A 351 -3.44 -21.97 3.09
C LYS A 351 -3.33 -22.37 1.61
N THR A 352 -4.14 -21.78 0.74
CA THR A 352 -4.06 -22.02 -0.72
C THR A 352 -2.76 -21.46 -1.29
N PHE A 353 -2.34 -20.26 -0.89
CA PHE A 353 -1.06 -19.68 -1.30
C PHE A 353 0.14 -20.48 -0.76
N GLU A 354 0.05 -21.01 0.47
CA GLU A 354 1.07 -21.92 1.02
C GLU A 354 1.19 -23.21 0.21
N LEU A 355 0.06 -23.85 -0.13
CA LEU A 355 0.04 -25.08 -0.93
C LEU A 355 0.58 -24.85 -2.34
N LEU A 356 0.23 -23.71 -2.95
CA LEU A 356 0.67 -23.32 -4.30
C LEU A 356 2.04 -22.62 -4.31
N ARG A 357 2.83 -22.73 -3.24
CA ARG A 357 4.16 -22.10 -3.16
C ARG A 357 5.06 -22.39 -4.38
N PRO A 358 5.15 -23.62 -4.92
CA PRO A 358 5.97 -23.87 -6.11
C PRO A 358 5.54 -23.06 -7.32
N LEU A 359 4.22 -22.91 -7.55
CA LEU A 359 3.69 -22.06 -8.61
C LEU A 359 4.09 -20.60 -8.41
N PHE A 360 3.86 -20.06 -7.20
CA PHE A 360 4.18 -18.66 -6.90
C PHE A 360 5.68 -18.37 -6.91
N TYR A 361 6.53 -19.35 -6.61
CA TYR A 361 7.98 -19.23 -6.79
C TYR A 361 8.32 -18.99 -8.26
N THR A 362 7.76 -19.78 -9.18
CA THR A 362 7.97 -19.60 -10.63
C THR A 362 7.42 -18.27 -11.12
N LEU A 363 6.23 -17.84 -10.66
CA LEU A 363 5.65 -16.55 -11.03
C LEU A 363 6.49 -15.37 -10.51
N TYR A 364 7.03 -15.47 -9.30
CA TYR A 364 7.97 -14.48 -8.76
C TYR A 364 9.24 -14.41 -9.58
N LYS A 365 9.87 -15.55 -9.89
CA LYS A 365 11.08 -15.60 -10.72
C LYS A 365 10.86 -15.06 -12.14
N ALA A 366 9.62 -15.12 -12.64
CA ALA A 366 9.22 -14.53 -13.92
C ALA A 366 8.79 -13.05 -13.82
N HIS A 367 8.92 -12.40 -12.65
CA HIS A 367 8.48 -11.03 -12.38
C HIS A 367 6.97 -10.78 -12.60
N LEU A 368 6.14 -11.82 -12.47
CA LEU A 368 4.68 -11.76 -12.58
C LEU A 368 4.00 -11.55 -11.23
N VAL A 369 4.71 -11.86 -10.15
CA VAL A 369 4.27 -11.67 -8.76
C VAL A 369 5.42 -11.03 -7.98
N PRO A 370 5.18 -10.00 -7.15
CA PRO A 370 6.25 -9.41 -6.34
C PRO A 370 6.90 -10.41 -5.38
N LYS A 371 8.22 -10.31 -5.18
CA LYS A 371 8.95 -11.08 -4.15
C LYS A 371 8.30 -10.95 -2.77
N SER A 372 7.84 -9.75 -2.42
CA SER A 372 7.13 -9.49 -1.16
C SER A 372 5.85 -10.30 -1.02
N PHE A 373 5.09 -10.51 -2.09
CA PHE A 373 3.91 -11.38 -2.07
C PHE A 373 4.34 -12.83 -1.79
N TYR A 374 5.35 -13.34 -2.51
CA TYR A 374 5.82 -14.71 -2.34
C TYR A 374 6.24 -14.97 -0.88
N LEU A 375 7.04 -14.08 -0.31
CA LEU A 375 7.52 -14.20 1.07
C LEU A 375 6.40 -14.05 2.12
N LYS A 376 5.46 -13.12 1.92
CA LYS A 376 4.39 -12.84 2.90
C LYS A 376 3.25 -13.86 2.86
N TYR A 377 2.83 -14.28 1.67
CA TYR A 377 1.61 -15.07 1.50
C TYR A 377 1.88 -16.58 1.39
N CYS A 378 3.03 -17.00 0.85
CA CYS A 378 3.27 -18.41 0.52
C CYS A 378 3.99 -19.22 1.61
N PHE A 379 4.41 -18.60 2.71
CA PHE A 379 5.08 -19.26 3.84
C PHE A 379 4.18 -19.33 5.06
N PRO A 380 4.20 -20.42 5.86
CA PRO A 380 3.44 -20.49 7.10
C PRO A 380 3.87 -19.36 8.05
N LEU A 381 2.92 -18.89 8.83
CA LEU A 381 3.16 -17.90 9.87
C LEU A 381 3.28 -18.63 11.22
N ASP A 382 4.17 -18.14 12.08
CA ASP A 382 4.22 -18.57 13.48
C ASP A 382 3.00 -17.99 14.21
N MET A 383 1.92 -18.79 14.22
CA MET A 383 0.64 -18.37 14.76
C MET A 383 0.69 -18.16 16.27
N ASP A 384 1.54 -18.88 16.99
CA ASP A 384 1.67 -18.74 18.43
C ASP A 384 2.35 -17.43 18.78
N LYS A 385 3.43 -17.09 18.05
CA LYS A 385 4.07 -15.77 18.16
C LYS A 385 3.09 -14.65 17.80
N LEU A 386 2.37 -14.77 16.68
CA LEU A 386 1.41 -13.73 16.26
C LEU A 386 0.28 -13.54 17.26
N LYS A 387 -0.30 -14.62 17.80
CA LYS A 387 -1.36 -14.53 18.81
C LYS A 387 -0.86 -13.91 20.11
N LYS A 388 0.38 -14.17 20.52
CA LYS A 388 1.00 -13.53 21.68
C LYS A 388 1.25 -12.04 21.47
N THR A 389 1.62 -11.61 20.27
CA THR A 389 1.79 -10.18 19.93
C THR A 389 0.45 -9.45 19.76
N ALA A 390 -0.60 -10.19 19.41
CA ALA A 390 -1.94 -9.65 19.18
C ALA A 390 -2.80 -9.53 20.46
N ALA A 391 -2.54 -10.38 21.45
CA ALA A 391 -3.16 -10.34 22.77
C ALA A 391 -2.61 -9.15 23.58
#